data_AF-A0A2W6BM76-F1
#
_entry.id   AF-A0A2W6BM76-F1
#
_cell.length_a   1.000
_cell.length_b   1.000
_cell.length_c   1.000
_cell.angle_alpha   90.00
_cell.angle_beta   90.00
_cell.angle_gamma   90.00
#
_symmetry.space_group_name_H-M   'P 1'
#
loop_
_entity.id
_entity.type
_entity.pdbx_description
1 polymer ?
#
loop_
_entity_poly.entity_id
_entity_poly.type
_entity_poly.pdbx_seq_one_letter_code
_entity_poly.pdbx_strand_id
1 'polypeptide(L)'
;METRAAFASVQPKNGTITIPVAMRREFGLDQPGAQVEIVVRGAEIVLIPHVAVPADQRWFWTPEWQAMEREADQDLAAGRFTEFTTGEDFLAHLAEIGKRGPAA
;
A
#
# COMPACT_ATOMS: atom_id res chain seq x y z
N MET A 1 -23.78 -4.87 -1.03
CA MET A 1 -24.48 -6.16 -1.06
C MET A 1 -23.74 -7.08 -0.11
N GLU A 2 -24.43 -7.73 0.83
CA GLU A 2 -23.79 -8.69 1.73
C GLU A 2 -23.65 -10.03 0.99
N THR A 3 -22.43 -10.55 0.91
CA THR A 3 -22.15 -11.83 0.24
C THR A 3 -21.73 -12.85 1.28
N ARG A 4 -22.51 -13.93 1.40
CA ARG A 4 -22.13 -15.08 2.23
C ARG A 4 -21.16 -15.95 1.45
N ALA A 5 -19.88 -15.82 1.77
CA ALA A 5 -18.82 -16.43 0.98
C ALA A 5 -18.50 -17.88 1.38
N ALA A 6 -18.54 -18.21 2.68
CA ALA A 6 -18.21 -19.55 3.17
C ALA A 6 -18.66 -19.76 4.63
N PHE A 7 -18.68 -21.02 5.07
CA PHE A 7 -18.71 -21.41 6.47
C PHE A 7 -17.33 -21.95 6.88
N ALA A 8 -16.87 -21.61 8.07
CA ALA A 8 -15.63 -22.12 8.65
C ALA A 8 -15.91 -22.74 10.02
N SER A 9 -15.36 -23.93 10.28
CA SER A 9 -15.42 -24.55 11.59
C SER A 9 -14.41 -23.94 12.53
N VAL A 10 -14.80 -23.73 13.79
CA VAL A 10 -13.90 -23.32 14.86
C VAL A 10 -13.19 -24.56 15.41
N GLN A 11 -11.86 -24.55 15.40
CA GLN A 11 -11.06 -25.66 15.93
C GLN A 11 -11.16 -25.68 17.46
N PRO A 12 -11.55 -26.80 18.09
CA PRO A 12 -11.89 -26.82 19.52
C PRO A 12 -10.68 -26.63 20.45
N LYS A 13 -9.45 -26.92 19.97
CA LYS A 13 -8.24 -26.86 20.81
C LYS A 13 -7.83 -25.43 21.18
N ASN A 14 -7.99 -24.50 20.23
CA ASN A 14 -7.42 -23.15 20.31
C ASN A 14 -8.34 -22.08 19.73
N GLY A 15 -9.57 -22.43 19.33
CA GLY A 15 -10.55 -21.50 18.80
C GLY A 15 -10.21 -20.94 17.42
N THR A 16 -9.27 -21.55 16.68
CA THR A 16 -8.86 -21.01 15.38
C THR A 16 -9.87 -21.31 14.29
N ILE A 17 -10.05 -20.35 13.39
CA ILE A 17 -10.73 -20.55 12.11
C ILE A 17 -9.71 -20.50 10.97
N THR A 18 -9.95 -21.27 9.93
CA THR A 18 -9.14 -21.18 8.71
C THR A 18 -9.89 -20.34 7.69
N ILE A 19 -9.35 -19.16 7.37
CA ILE A 19 -9.88 -18.31 6.30
C ILE A 19 -9.68 -19.05 4.96
N PRO A 20 -10.71 -19.29 4.14
CA PRO A 20 -10.58 -20.02 2.87
C PRO A 20 -9.57 -19.40 1.90
N VAL A 21 -8.94 -20.22 1.04
CA VAL A 21 -7.85 -19.78 0.15
C VAL A 21 -8.25 -18.65 -0.79
N ALA A 22 -9.49 -18.69 -1.33
CA ALA A 22 -10.00 -17.66 -2.23
C ALA A 22 -10.04 -16.30 -1.53
N MET A 23 -10.56 -16.28 -0.30
CA MET A 23 -10.69 -15.09 0.53
C MET A 23 -9.33 -14.54 0.97
N ARG A 24 -8.35 -15.41 1.27
CA ARG A 24 -7.00 -14.95 1.60
C ARG A 24 -6.34 -14.23 0.43
N ARG A 25 -6.46 -14.77 -0.79
CA ARG A 25 -5.90 -14.16 -2.00
C ARG A 25 -6.59 -12.84 -2.34
N GLU A 26 -7.92 -12.82 -2.23
CA GLU A 26 -8.73 -11.62 -2.51
C GLU A 26 -8.37 -10.44 -1.60
N PHE A 27 -8.14 -10.72 -0.30
CA PHE A 27 -7.86 -9.69 0.70
C PHE A 27 -6.37 -9.55 1.06
N GLY A 28 -5.46 -10.19 0.31
CA GLY A 28 -4.02 -10.12 0.56
C GLY A 28 -3.57 -10.69 1.91
N LEU A 29 -4.34 -11.60 2.50
CA LEU A 29 -4.04 -12.24 3.80
C LEU A 29 -3.02 -13.37 3.69
N ASP A 30 -2.51 -13.63 2.49
CA ASP A 30 -1.39 -14.53 2.21
C ASP A 30 -0.04 -13.81 2.12
N GLN A 31 -0.03 -12.48 2.26
CA GLN A 31 1.18 -11.67 2.25
C GLN A 31 1.89 -11.66 3.62
N PRO A 32 3.23 -11.48 3.65
CA PRO A 32 3.95 -11.27 4.90
C PRO A 32 3.39 -10.08 5.69
N GLY A 33 3.16 -10.25 6.99
CA GLY A 33 2.64 -9.18 7.84
C GLY A 33 1.13 -8.96 7.74
N ALA A 34 0.40 -9.80 7.02
CA ALA A 34 -1.06 -9.77 7.04
C ALA A 34 -1.62 -9.96 8.47
N GLN A 35 -2.55 -9.10 8.83
CA GLN A 35 -3.26 -9.09 10.10
C GLN A 35 -4.77 -8.94 9.84
N VAL A 36 -5.57 -9.27 10.85
CA VAL A 36 -7.01 -9.00 10.85
C VAL A 36 -7.36 -8.27 12.12
N GLU A 37 -8.06 -7.15 12.01
CA GLU A 37 -8.72 -6.54 13.15
C GLU A 37 -10.01 -7.31 13.44
N ILE A 38 -10.27 -7.59 14.71
CA ILE A 38 -11.45 -8.32 15.16
C ILE A 38 -12.36 -7.34 15.89
N VAL A 39 -13.54 -7.07 15.31
CA VAL A 39 -14.54 -6.17 15.87
C VAL A 39 -15.76 -6.97 16.31
N VAL A 40 -16.22 -6.77 17.54
CA VAL A 40 -17.47 -7.38 18.04
C VAL A 40 -18.61 -6.37 17.93
N ARG A 41 -19.67 -6.72 17.21
CA ARG A 41 -20.86 -5.88 17.00
C ARG A 41 -22.13 -6.66 17.35
N GLY A 42 -22.61 -6.50 18.57
CA GLY A 42 -23.78 -7.24 19.06
C GLY A 42 -23.54 -8.75 19.00
N ALA A 43 -24.22 -9.43 18.08
CA ALA A 43 -24.08 -10.88 17.84
C ALA A 43 -23.09 -11.25 16.71
N GLU A 44 -22.40 -10.26 16.14
CA GLU A 44 -21.48 -10.46 15.01
C GLU A 44 -20.03 -10.29 15.42
N ILE A 45 -19.16 -11.10 14.80
CA ILE A 45 -17.71 -10.89 14.78
C ILE A 45 -17.35 -10.47 13.35
N VAL A 46 -16.81 -9.27 13.20
CA VAL A 46 -16.36 -8.70 11.93
C VAL A 46 -14.84 -8.75 11.87
N LEU A 47 -14.31 -9.32 10.79
CA LEU A 47 -12.87 -9.39 10.54
C LEU A 47 -12.52 -8.37 9.45
N ILE A 48 -11.63 -7.43 9.77
CA ILE A 48 -11.18 -6.39 8.84
C ILE A 48 -9.71 -6.68 8.47
N PRO A 49 -9.42 -7.06 7.21
CA PRO A 49 -8.06 -7.28 6.74
C PRO A 49 -7.19 -6.03 6.88
N HIS A 50 -5.98 -6.21 7.42
CA HIS A 50 -4.92 -5.21 7.43
C HIS A 50 -3.66 -5.85 6.87
N VAL A 51 -2.99 -5.16 5.95
CA VAL A 51 -1.60 -5.52 5.59
C VAL A 51 -0.71 -4.63 6.44
N ALA A 52 0.00 -5.21 7.41
CA ALA A 52 0.90 -4.43 8.24
C ALA A 52 2.06 -3.93 7.37
N VAL A 53 2.24 -2.61 7.32
CA VAL A 53 3.42 -2.01 6.70
C VAL A 53 4.58 -2.17 7.67
N PRO A 54 5.74 -2.72 7.23
CA PRO A 54 6.96 -2.76 8.05
C PRO A 54 7.25 -1.38 8.66
N ALA A 55 7.65 -1.34 9.93
CA ALA A 55 7.79 -0.08 10.67
C ALA A 55 8.79 0.88 10.02
N ASP A 56 9.83 0.33 9.38
CA ASP A 56 10.87 1.03 8.60
C ASP A 56 10.36 1.58 7.26
N GLN A 57 9.17 1.19 6.80
CA GLN A 57 8.50 1.70 5.59
C GLN A 57 7.30 2.60 5.90
N ARG A 58 7.00 2.83 7.18
CA ARG A 58 5.87 3.67 7.61
C ARG A 58 5.96 5.11 7.09
N TRP A 59 7.18 5.61 6.89
CA TRP A 59 7.43 6.97 6.39
C TRP A 59 6.79 7.23 5.02
N PHE A 60 6.66 6.21 4.16
CA PHE A 60 6.00 6.34 2.85
C PHE A 60 4.52 6.71 2.98
N TRP A 61 3.91 6.37 4.11
CA TRP A 61 2.49 6.57 4.40
C TRP A 61 2.22 7.81 5.26
N THR A 62 3.20 8.68 5.51
CA THR A 62 2.88 9.94 6.20
C THR A 62 2.07 10.86 5.27
N PRO A 63 1.20 11.73 5.83
CA PRO A 63 0.39 12.66 5.03
C PRO A 63 1.23 13.53 4.09
N GLU A 64 2.43 13.92 4.54
CA GLU A 64 3.37 14.72 3.77
C GLU A 64 3.91 13.94 2.56
N TRP A 65 4.34 12.68 2.77
CA TRP A 65 4.83 11.85 1.67
C TRP A 65 3.75 11.57 0.64
N GLN A 66 2.54 11.22 1.09
CA GLN A 66 1.39 11.00 0.21
C GLN A 66 0.94 12.28 -0.51
N ALA A 67 1.24 13.47 0.02
CA ALA A 67 1.01 14.72 -0.69
C ALA A 67 2.02 14.94 -1.82
N MET A 68 3.30 14.67 -1.56
CA MET A 68 4.36 14.73 -2.59
C MET A 68 4.11 13.70 -3.71
N GLU A 69 3.66 12.49 -3.38
CA GLU A 69 3.32 11.48 -4.39
C GLU A 69 2.18 11.94 -5.29
N ARG A 70 1.12 12.53 -4.72
CA ARG A 70 0.00 13.09 -5.49
C ARG A 70 0.42 14.24 -6.39
N GLU A 71 1.38 15.06 -5.94
CA GLU A 71 1.95 16.14 -6.76
C GLU A 71 2.76 15.56 -7.93
N ALA A 72 3.61 14.55 -7.67
CA ALA A 72 4.37 13.87 -8.71
C ALA A 72 3.47 13.19 -9.75
N ASP A 73 2.38 12.54 -9.32
CA ASP A 73 1.37 11.98 -10.22
C ASP A 73 0.70 13.04 -11.09
N GLN A 74 0.42 14.22 -10.52
CA GLN A 74 -0.14 15.35 -11.27
C GLN A 74 0.85 15.92 -12.28
N ASP A 75 2.13 15.99 -11.93
CA ASP A 75 3.21 16.40 -12.84
C ASP A 75 3.33 15.42 -14.00
N LEU A 76 3.32 14.12 -13.71
CA LEU A 76 3.36 13.06 -14.72
C LEU A 76 2.15 13.16 -15.66
N ALA A 77 0.94 13.26 -15.11
CA ALA A 77 -0.29 13.38 -15.90
C ALA A 77 -0.35 14.66 -16.75
N ALA A 78 0.26 15.74 -16.27
CA ALA A 78 0.35 17.00 -16.99
C ALA A 78 1.54 17.09 -17.95
N GLY A 79 2.38 16.04 -18.05
CA GLY A 79 3.59 16.06 -18.87
C GLY A 79 4.68 16.98 -18.36
N ARG A 80 4.65 17.36 -17.08
CA ARG A 80 5.68 18.19 -16.41
C ARG A 80 6.85 17.33 -15.94
N PHE A 81 7.44 16.59 -16.86
CA PHE A 81 8.64 15.79 -16.62
C PHE A 81 9.57 15.85 -17.83
N THR A 82 10.83 15.50 -17.61
CA THR A 82 11.81 15.32 -18.69
C THR A 82 12.22 13.87 -18.74
N GLU A 83 12.08 13.23 -19.89
CA GLU A 83 12.55 11.86 -20.14
C GLU A 83 13.93 11.89 -20.81
N PHE A 84 14.80 10.94 -20.44
CA PHE A 84 16.13 10.80 -20.99
C PHE A 84 16.32 9.38 -21.51
N THR A 85 16.90 9.24 -22.71
CA THR A 85 17.14 7.93 -23.32
C THR A 85 18.37 7.23 -22.72
N THR A 86 19.33 7.99 -22.19
CA THR A 86 20.56 7.47 -21.57
C THR A 86 20.82 8.08 -20.20
N GLY A 87 21.60 7.36 -19.38
CA GLY A 87 22.04 7.87 -18.09
C GLY A 87 23.00 9.06 -18.23
N GLU A 88 23.82 9.08 -19.28
CA GLU A 88 24.71 10.19 -19.59
C GLU A 88 23.93 11.49 -19.86
N ASP A 89 22.84 11.42 -20.62
CA ASP A 89 21.98 12.57 -20.90
C ASP A 89 21.33 13.12 -19.62
N PHE A 90 20.84 12.22 -18.75
CA PHE A 90 20.29 12.59 -17.45
C PHE A 90 21.33 13.29 -16.56
N LEU A 91 22.54 12.73 -16.45
CA LEU A 91 23.61 13.31 -15.64
C LEU A 91 24.07 14.67 -16.17
N ALA A 92 24.18 14.82 -17.49
CA ALA A 92 24.51 16.10 -18.11
C ALA A 92 23.45 17.17 -17.78
N HIS A 93 22.17 16.82 -17.90
CA HIS A 93 21.08 17.72 -17.54
C HIS A 93 21.08 18.10 -16.05
N LEU A 94 21.31 17.14 -15.15
CA LEU A 94 21.41 17.40 -13.72
C LEU A 94 22.58 18.33 -13.37
N ALA A 95 23.73 18.16 -14.04
CA ALA A 95 24.88 19.04 -13.88
C ALA A 95 24.57 20.48 -14.33
N GLU A 96 23.80 20.67 -15.40
CA GLU A 96 23.35 21.99 -15.84
C GLU A 96 22.37 22.64 -14.85
N ILE A 97 21.43 21.87 -14.28
CA ILE A 97 20.55 22.36 -13.21
C ILE A 97 21.38 22.79 -11.98
N GLY A 98 22.36 21.97 -11.58
CA GLY A 98 23.23 22.27 -10.44
C GLY A 98 24.05 23.56 -10.60
N LYS A 99 24.44 23.92 -11.83
CA LYS A 99 25.14 25.18 -12.14
C LYS A 99 24.22 26.40 -12.10
N ARG A 100 22.93 26.20 -12.40
CA ARG A 100 21.93 27.27 -12.53
C ARG A 100 21.37 27.73 -11.18
N GLY A 101 21.62 26.96 -10.11
CA GLY A 101 21.04 27.16 -8.78
C GLY A 101 19.55 26.81 -8.76
N PRO A 102 18.94 26.60 -7.57
CA PRO A 102 17.50 26.35 -7.49
C PRO A 102 16.76 27.56 -8.08
N ALA A 103 15.75 27.30 -8.92
CA ALA A 103 14.79 28.33 -9.30
C ALA A 103 14.09 28.80 -8.01
N ALA A 104 14.26 30.08 -7.68
CA ALA A 104 13.62 30.73 -6.54
C ALA A 104 12.10 30.82 -6.72
#